data_AF-S4XKH1-F1
#
_entry.id   AF-S4XKH1-F1
#
_cell.length_a   1.000
_cell.length_b   1.000
_cell.length_c   1.000
_cell.angle_alpha   90.00
_cell.angle_beta   90.00
_cell.angle_gamma   90.00
#
_symmetry.space_group_name_H-M   'P 1'
#
loop_
_entity.id
_entity.type
_entity.pdbx_description
1 polymer ?
#
loop_
_entity_poly.entity_id
_entity_poly.type
_entity_poly.pdbx_seq_one_letter_code
_entity_poly.pdbx_strand_id
1 'polypeptide(L)'
;MPAEPITAAQLFERTFAPHYPPDALADLAAARSTDANPAGNPSILAQIDHAAEVFARLAPGAFGAPDLGLDFSDASVHRLGAALTRERRDAWLSPAEGAAGASAEGGGGAPPMLVTLVTHGALYVGACVARNHGGKWQVRRPLWESLVRLESRAGTGDLAIFQWWLKALSDEEIGRGRLADRYRTHVEVPTFDAERLPVIAAGDRRIPRLARVRYDTLYKHLRAHLPELRSVGEDFPSPERFEEMAFKSLEFALLGGGRMLLMHGATAEGVHLFWLDAGGFVKSVYYPADSFPAHVVQIEGQKIRVIVPVGGETQAHEMLWWGA
;
A
#
# COMPACT_ATOMS: atom_id res chain seq x y z
N MET A 1 -22.47 -25.12 11.96
CA MET A 1 -22.17 -23.78 12.49
C MET A 1 -20.92 -23.31 11.75
N PRO A 2 -20.96 -22.25 10.93
CA PRO A 2 -19.74 -21.70 10.35
C PRO A 2 -18.83 -21.23 11.49
N ALA A 3 -17.53 -21.49 11.37
CA ALA A 3 -16.54 -21.01 12.34
C ALA A 3 -16.56 -19.47 12.36
N GLU A 4 -16.40 -18.88 13.54
CA GLU A 4 -16.31 -17.43 13.70
C GLU A 4 -15.09 -16.89 12.92
N PRO A 5 -15.23 -15.80 12.13
CA PRO A 5 -14.15 -15.29 11.31
C PRO A 5 -12.98 -14.82 12.18
N ILE A 6 -11.76 -15.20 11.79
CA ILE A 6 -10.55 -14.84 12.54
C ILE A 6 -10.20 -13.37 12.28
N THR A 7 -10.35 -12.52 13.30
CA THR A 7 -9.96 -11.10 13.26
C THR A 7 -8.47 -10.89 13.57
N ALA A 8 -7.92 -9.73 13.21
CA ALA A 8 -6.54 -9.36 13.56
C ALA A 8 -6.31 -9.30 15.08
N ALA A 9 -7.31 -8.85 15.85
CA ALA A 9 -7.25 -8.82 17.31
C ALA A 9 -7.22 -10.24 17.89
N GLN A 10 -8.06 -11.15 17.38
CA GLN A 10 -8.03 -12.55 17.80
C GLN A 10 -6.72 -13.24 17.43
N LEU A 11 -6.12 -12.95 16.26
CA LEU A 11 -4.78 -13.43 15.91
C LEU A 11 -3.74 -12.97 16.92
N PHE A 12 -3.75 -11.67 17.26
CA PHE A 12 -2.86 -11.11 18.26
C PHE A 12 -3.00 -11.81 19.62
N GLU A 13 -4.20 -11.83 20.18
CA GLU A 13 -4.48 -12.36 21.52
C GLU A 13 -4.14 -13.85 21.65
N ARG A 14 -4.50 -14.65 20.64
CA ARG A 14 -4.36 -16.10 20.70
C ARG A 14 -2.96 -16.58 20.36
N THR A 15 -2.28 -15.90 19.43
CA THR A 15 -1.05 -16.44 18.82
C THR A 15 0.19 -15.64 19.21
N PHE A 16 0.09 -14.33 19.43
CA PHE A 16 1.25 -13.48 19.67
C PHE A 16 1.39 -13.05 21.12
N ALA A 17 0.29 -12.68 21.80
CA ALA A 17 0.31 -12.25 23.19
C ALA A 17 1.02 -13.23 24.16
N PRO A 18 0.91 -14.57 24.02
CA PRO A 18 1.65 -15.50 24.86
C PRO A 18 3.18 -15.41 24.75
N HIS A 19 3.68 -14.80 23.67
CA HIS A 19 5.11 -14.61 23.41
C HIS A 19 5.60 -13.19 23.73
N TYR A 20 4.75 -12.34 24.32
CA TYR A 20 5.17 -11.02 24.78
C TYR A 20 5.93 -11.13 26.10
N PRO A 21 6.92 -10.26 26.33
CA PRO A 21 7.46 -10.06 27.66
C PRO A 21 6.33 -9.73 28.65
N PRO A 22 6.26 -10.36 29.85
CA PRO A 22 5.15 -10.16 30.77
C PRO A 22 4.91 -8.69 31.16
N ASP A 23 6.00 -7.93 31.32
CA ASP A 23 5.98 -6.49 31.61
C ASP A 23 5.40 -5.68 30.44
N ALA A 24 5.77 -6.03 29.21
CA ALA A 24 5.23 -5.37 28.02
C ALA A 24 3.76 -5.70 27.77
N LEU A 25 3.32 -6.92 28.09
CA LEU A 25 1.92 -7.33 27.95
C LEU A 25 1.02 -6.67 29.00
N ALA A 26 1.53 -6.46 30.22
CA ALA A 26 0.81 -5.79 31.30
C ALA A 26 0.50 -4.32 30.99
N ASP A 27 1.36 -3.63 30.22
CA ASP A 27 1.14 -2.27 29.73
C ASP A 27 1.56 -2.12 28.26
N LEU A 28 0.69 -2.61 27.36
CA LEU A 28 0.90 -2.53 25.92
C LEU A 28 0.99 -1.09 25.41
N ALA A 29 0.30 -0.13 26.05
CA ALA A 29 0.30 1.26 25.62
C ALA A 29 1.66 1.91 25.87
N ALA A 30 2.26 1.68 27.05
CA ALA A 30 3.61 2.12 27.35
C ALA A 30 4.65 1.42 26.45
N ALA A 31 4.53 0.10 26.27
CA ALA A 31 5.44 -0.67 25.42
C ALA A 31 5.43 -0.19 23.95
N ARG A 32 4.26 0.19 23.42
CA ARG A 32 4.10 0.71 22.05
C ARG A 32 4.49 2.18 21.88
N SER A 33 4.53 2.96 22.95
CA SER A 33 4.92 4.38 22.91
C SER A 33 6.39 4.62 23.26
N THR A 34 7.07 3.70 23.95
CA THR A 34 8.48 3.82 24.36
C THR A 34 9.46 3.23 23.34
N ASP A 35 10.46 4.02 22.91
CA ASP A 35 11.56 3.49 22.09
C ASP A 35 12.51 2.69 22.98
N ALA A 36 12.72 1.41 22.66
CA ALA A 36 13.60 0.50 23.37
C ALA A 36 15.07 0.69 22.98
N ASN A 37 15.37 1.50 21.96
CA ASN A 37 16.73 1.86 21.54
C ASN A 37 16.92 3.38 21.38
N PRO A 38 16.64 4.20 22.41
CA PRO A 38 16.65 5.66 22.29
C PRO A 38 18.05 6.23 22.00
N ALA A 39 19.11 5.50 22.35
CA ALA A 39 20.49 5.87 22.06
C ALA A 39 20.98 5.43 20.67
N GLY A 40 20.13 4.74 19.88
CA GLY A 40 20.48 4.29 18.53
C GLY A 40 21.62 3.27 18.51
N ASN A 41 21.64 2.32 19.45
CA ASN A 41 22.65 1.27 19.52
C ASN A 41 22.67 0.47 18.20
N PRO A 42 23.79 0.50 17.43
CA PRO A 42 23.88 -0.15 16.14
C PRO A 42 23.80 -1.67 16.21
N SER A 43 24.13 -2.29 17.36
CA SER A 43 24.04 -3.76 17.48
C SER A 43 22.60 -4.27 17.43
N ILE A 44 21.64 -3.51 17.95
CA ILE A 44 20.21 -3.85 17.89
C ILE A 44 19.70 -3.73 16.45
N LEU A 45 20.12 -2.68 15.73
CA LEU A 45 19.75 -2.50 14.33
C LEU A 45 20.35 -3.62 13.46
N ALA A 46 21.59 -4.01 13.72
CA ALA A 46 22.23 -5.14 13.05
C ALA A 46 21.50 -6.47 13.31
N GLN A 47 20.91 -6.66 14.49
CA GLN A 47 20.07 -7.83 14.78
C GLN A 47 18.77 -7.82 13.97
N ILE A 48 18.15 -6.66 13.78
CA ILE A 48 16.96 -6.51 12.92
C ILE A 48 17.32 -6.86 11.48
N ASP A 49 18.42 -6.33 10.96
CA ASP A 49 18.90 -6.63 9.60
C ASP A 49 19.19 -8.12 9.43
N HIS A 50 19.87 -8.74 10.40
CA HIS A 50 20.15 -10.16 10.38
C HIS A 50 18.88 -11.01 10.38
N ALA A 51 17.89 -10.68 11.21
CA ALA A 51 16.61 -11.38 11.24
C ALA A 51 15.86 -11.27 9.90
N ALA A 52 15.90 -10.10 9.25
CA ALA A 52 15.33 -9.88 7.93
C ALA A 52 16.04 -10.71 6.84
N GLU A 53 17.37 -10.82 6.88
CA GLU A 53 18.15 -11.67 5.97
C GLU A 53 17.86 -13.15 6.14
N VAL A 54 17.74 -13.61 7.39
CA VAL A 54 17.35 -14.99 7.69
C VAL A 54 15.95 -15.28 7.15
N PHE A 55 15.00 -14.34 7.31
CA PHE A 55 13.67 -14.47 6.73
C PHE A 55 13.71 -14.58 5.21
N ALA A 56 14.41 -13.65 4.54
CA ALA A 56 14.51 -13.63 3.08
C ALA A 56 14.99 -14.97 2.51
N ARG A 57 15.95 -15.61 3.20
CA ARG A 57 16.50 -16.92 2.81
C ARG A 57 15.55 -18.09 3.08
N LEU A 58 14.79 -18.07 4.17
CA LEU A 58 13.96 -19.21 4.60
C LEU A 58 12.50 -19.13 4.11
N ALA A 59 12.00 -17.94 3.78
CA ALA A 59 10.63 -17.73 3.33
C ALA A 59 10.23 -18.57 2.11
N PRO A 60 11.04 -18.75 1.05
CA PRO A 60 10.64 -19.59 -0.09
C PRO A 60 10.21 -21.00 0.33
N GLY A 61 10.95 -21.62 1.24
CA GLY A 61 10.63 -22.94 1.80
C GLY A 61 9.37 -22.91 2.68
N ALA A 62 9.27 -21.93 3.58
CA ALA A 62 8.13 -21.81 4.48
C ALA A 62 6.79 -21.50 3.78
N PHE A 63 6.85 -20.83 2.62
CA PHE A 63 5.70 -20.54 1.77
C PHE A 63 5.41 -21.64 0.74
N GLY A 64 6.28 -22.66 0.62
CA GLY A 64 6.19 -23.66 -0.45
C GLY A 64 6.26 -23.03 -1.85
N ALA A 65 7.03 -21.95 -1.99
CA ALA A 65 7.15 -21.14 -3.20
C ALA A 65 8.65 -20.92 -3.50
N PRO A 66 9.33 -21.87 -4.17
CA PRO A 66 10.78 -21.80 -4.39
C PRO A 66 11.20 -20.56 -5.19
N ASP A 67 10.32 -20.05 -6.06
CA ASP A 67 10.56 -18.86 -6.88
C ASP A 67 10.22 -17.54 -6.16
N LEU A 68 9.88 -17.58 -4.87
CA LEU A 68 9.62 -16.39 -4.05
C LEU A 68 10.93 -15.64 -3.76
N GLY A 69 11.45 -14.93 -4.75
CA GLY A 69 12.65 -14.11 -4.60
C GLY A 69 12.41 -12.93 -3.65
N LEU A 70 13.14 -12.90 -2.52
CA LEU A 70 13.13 -11.82 -1.54
C LEU A 70 14.50 -11.12 -1.51
N ASP A 71 14.60 -10.04 -2.28
CA ASP A 71 15.82 -9.26 -2.56
C ASP A 71 15.82 -7.87 -1.90
N PHE A 72 14.95 -7.65 -0.92
CA PHE A 72 14.73 -6.37 -0.24
C PHE A 72 14.19 -5.23 -1.13
N SER A 73 13.81 -5.47 -2.38
CA SER A 73 13.14 -4.46 -3.22
C SER A 73 11.65 -4.28 -2.85
N ASP A 74 11.04 -3.20 -3.33
CA ASP A 74 9.59 -3.02 -3.25
C ASP A 74 8.83 -4.20 -3.88
N ALA A 75 9.31 -4.68 -5.03
CA ALA A 75 8.74 -5.83 -5.72
C ALA A 75 8.77 -7.11 -4.86
N SER A 76 9.74 -7.25 -3.95
CA SER A 76 9.75 -8.37 -3.00
C SER A 76 8.59 -8.29 -2.01
N VAL A 77 8.20 -7.10 -1.55
CA VAL A 77 7.05 -6.93 -0.65
C VAL A 77 5.75 -7.24 -1.39
N HIS A 78 5.65 -6.85 -2.66
CA HIS A 78 4.51 -7.22 -3.52
C HIS A 78 4.38 -8.73 -3.70
N ARG A 79 5.49 -9.42 -4.04
CA ARG A 79 5.51 -10.89 -4.14
C ARG A 79 5.14 -11.56 -2.82
N LEU A 80 5.67 -11.04 -1.70
CA LEU A 80 5.37 -11.55 -0.37
C LEU A 80 3.89 -11.38 -0.01
N GLY A 81 3.32 -10.20 -0.25
CA GLY A 81 1.90 -9.92 -0.02
C GLY A 81 0.98 -10.80 -0.87
N ALA A 82 1.32 -11.02 -2.14
CA ALA A 82 0.59 -11.93 -3.03
C ALA A 82 0.67 -13.40 -2.56
N ALA A 83 1.74 -13.78 -1.88
CA ALA A 83 1.91 -15.14 -1.36
C ALA A 83 1.11 -15.41 -0.07
N LEU A 84 0.47 -14.41 0.54
CA LEU A 84 -0.37 -14.59 1.74
C LEU A 84 -1.75 -15.11 1.37
N THR A 85 -1.95 -16.42 1.54
CA THR A 85 -3.24 -17.09 1.29
C THR A 85 -3.83 -17.67 2.56
N ARG A 86 -5.15 -17.92 2.52
CA ARG A 86 -5.89 -18.55 3.62
C ARG A 86 -5.35 -19.94 3.91
N GLU A 87 -5.10 -20.75 2.87
CA GLU A 87 -4.60 -22.12 3.05
C GLU A 87 -3.25 -22.14 3.78
N ARG A 88 -2.33 -21.25 3.38
CA ARG A 88 -1.00 -21.15 4.00
C ARG A 88 -1.09 -20.70 5.46
N ARG A 89 -1.87 -19.66 5.75
CA ARG A 89 -2.07 -19.18 7.12
C ARG A 89 -2.63 -20.28 8.01
N ASP A 90 -3.66 -20.99 7.55
CA ASP A 90 -4.31 -22.03 8.34
C ASP A 90 -3.36 -23.23 8.58
N ALA A 91 -2.50 -23.55 7.59
CA ALA A 91 -1.41 -24.51 7.76
C ALA A 91 -0.37 -24.05 8.80
N TRP A 92 0.01 -22.78 8.82
CA TRP A 92 0.98 -22.24 9.78
C TRP A 92 0.42 -22.09 11.21
N LEU A 93 -0.89 -22.01 11.35
CA LEU A 93 -1.60 -22.04 12.64
C LEU A 93 -1.74 -23.45 13.21
N SER A 94 -1.60 -24.47 12.35
CA SER A 94 -1.75 -25.85 12.76
C SER A 94 -0.55 -26.26 13.62
N PRO A 95 -0.76 -26.98 14.74
CA PRO A 95 0.34 -27.50 15.55
C PRO A 95 1.25 -28.38 14.67
N ALA A 96 2.56 -28.18 14.75
CA ALA A 96 3.50 -29.02 14.01
C ALA A 96 3.35 -30.49 14.46
N GLU A 97 3.02 -31.39 13.53
CA GLU A 97 3.08 -32.83 13.76
C GLU A 97 4.52 -33.20 14.13
N GLY A 98 4.76 -33.49 15.41
CA GLY A 98 6.10 -33.81 15.94
C GLY A 98 6.55 -33.01 17.17
N ALA A 99 5.80 -31.99 17.61
CA ALA A 99 6.11 -31.25 18.84
C ALA A 99 5.81 -32.02 20.16
N ALA A 100 5.61 -33.35 20.08
CA ALA A 100 5.37 -34.23 21.22
C ALA A 100 6.66 -34.70 21.94
N GLY A 101 7.83 -34.19 21.54
CA GLY A 101 9.15 -34.64 22.06
C GLY A 101 9.98 -33.59 22.80
N ALA A 102 9.52 -32.35 22.94
CA ALA A 102 10.24 -31.33 23.71
C ALA A 102 9.78 -31.40 25.18
N SER A 103 10.72 -31.73 26.07
CA SER A 103 10.55 -32.06 27.48
C SER A 103 9.69 -31.07 28.28
N ALA A 104 8.82 -31.63 29.13
CA ALA A 104 7.87 -30.98 30.04
C ALA A 104 8.50 -30.25 31.24
N GLU A 105 9.73 -29.76 31.12
CA GLU A 105 10.39 -28.90 32.10
C GLU A 105 10.60 -27.51 31.49
N GLY A 106 9.51 -26.74 31.43
CA GLY A 106 9.44 -25.43 30.76
C GLY A 106 8.26 -25.39 29.79
N GLY A 107 7.04 -25.36 30.32
CA GLY A 107 5.79 -25.56 29.57
C GLY A 107 5.52 -24.57 28.44
N GLY A 108 6.08 -24.82 27.27
CA GLY A 108 5.71 -24.19 26.02
C GLY A 108 6.16 -25.06 24.86
N GLY A 109 5.21 -25.71 24.17
CA GLY A 109 5.51 -26.31 22.87
C GLY A 109 6.06 -25.25 21.91
N ALA A 110 6.80 -25.67 20.88
CA ALA A 110 7.31 -24.76 19.87
C ALA A 110 6.17 -23.87 19.34
N PRO A 111 6.40 -22.54 19.20
CA PRO A 111 5.36 -21.64 18.73
C PRO A 111 4.87 -22.07 17.34
N PRO A 112 3.58 -21.82 17.00
CA PRO A 112 3.10 -22.03 15.65
C PRO A 112 4.01 -21.34 14.63
N MET A 113 4.19 -21.95 13.44
CA MET A 113 5.03 -21.38 12.38
C MET A 113 4.62 -19.94 12.03
N LEU A 114 3.33 -19.62 12.20
CA LEU A 114 2.81 -18.27 11.99
C LEU A 114 3.54 -17.22 12.83
N VAL A 115 3.89 -17.53 14.08
CA VAL A 115 4.62 -16.60 14.96
C VAL A 115 5.97 -16.26 14.34
N THR A 116 6.75 -17.27 13.96
CA THR A 116 8.06 -17.07 13.34
C THR A 116 7.97 -16.26 12.05
N LEU A 117 7.01 -16.61 11.18
CA LEU A 117 6.82 -15.94 9.90
C LEU A 117 6.44 -14.47 10.05
N VAL A 118 5.47 -14.15 10.91
CA VAL A 118 5.00 -12.77 11.06
C VAL A 118 6.03 -11.92 11.78
N THR A 119 6.66 -12.44 12.84
CA THR A 119 7.66 -11.68 13.61
C THR A 119 8.86 -11.30 12.75
N HIS A 120 9.40 -12.22 11.95
CA HIS A 120 10.54 -11.94 11.09
C HIS A 120 10.12 -11.25 9.78
N GLY A 121 8.93 -11.57 9.25
CA GLY A 121 8.36 -10.93 8.07
C GLY A 121 8.07 -9.44 8.29
N ALA A 122 7.64 -9.06 9.50
CA ALA A 122 7.49 -7.65 9.87
C ALA A 122 8.85 -6.91 9.85
N LEU A 123 9.90 -7.53 10.38
CA LEU A 123 11.26 -6.98 10.32
C LEU A 123 11.77 -6.87 8.88
N TYR A 124 11.51 -7.88 8.05
CA TYR A 124 11.87 -7.86 6.63
C TYR A 124 11.20 -6.72 5.87
N VAL A 125 9.88 -6.57 5.99
CA VAL A 125 9.16 -5.49 5.31
C VAL A 125 9.62 -4.12 5.82
N GLY A 126 9.85 -3.96 7.12
CA GLY A 126 10.42 -2.73 7.66
C GLY A 126 11.85 -2.45 7.16
N ALA A 127 12.66 -3.49 6.97
CA ALA A 127 14.00 -3.36 6.39
C ALA A 127 13.95 -2.90 4.93
N CYS A 128 12.98 -3.35 4.12
CA CYS A 128 12.75 -2.81 2.77
C CYS A 128 12.49 -1.29 2.81
N VAL A 129 11.65 -0.82 3.75
CA VAL A 129 11.40 0.62 3.92
C VAL A 129 12.67 1.37 4.31
N ALA A 130 13.40 0.88 5.32
CA ALA A 130 14.60 1.54 5.80
C ALA A 130 15.70 1.63 4.72
N ARG A 131 15.90 0.55 3.96
CA ARG A 131 16.95 0.45 2.93
C ARG A 131 16.65 1.27 1.67
N ASN A 132 15.40 1.26 1.19
CA ASN A 132 15.06 1.86 -0.10
C ASN A 132 14.50 3.28 0.01
N HIS A 133 13.88 3.61 1.14
CA HIS A 133 13.07 4.82 1.30
C HIS A 133 13.53 5.74 2.43
N GLY A 134 14.67 5.43 3.06
CA GLY A 134 15.25 6.25 4.13
C GLY A 134 14.48 6.20 5.45
N GLY A 135 13.66 5.18 5.66
CA GLY A 135 12.93 4.96 6.92
C GLY A 135 13.88 4.76 8.11
N LYS A 136 13.48 5.28 9.27
CA LYS A 136 14.23 5.16 10.53
C LYS A 136 13.50 4.23 11.50
N TRP A 137 14.21 3.22 12.01
CA TRP A 137 13.65 2.33 13.01
C TRP A 137 13.35 3.06 14.33
N GLN A 138 12.18 2.82 14.88
CA GLN A 138 11.86 3.04 16.29
C GLN A 138 11.71 1.68 16.93
N VAL A 139 12.72 1.30 17.70
CA VAL A 139 12.79 -0.07 18.20
C VAL A 139 11.77 -0.25 19.32
N ARG A 140 11.00 -1.33 19.27
CA ARG A 140 10.09 -1.69 20.37
C ARG A 140 10.53 -2.99 21.03
N ARG A 141 9.93 -3.27 22.18
CA ARG A 141 10.06 -4.55 22.88
C ARG A 141 8.66 -5.16 23.00
N PRO A 142 8.39 -6.29 22.31
CA PRO A 142 9.30 -7.11 21.51
C PRO A 142 9.72 -6.47 20.17
N LEU A 143 10.85 -6.91 19.61
CA LEU A 143 11.47 -6.30 18.41
C LEU A 143 10.54 -6.27 17.18
N TRP A 144 9.67 -7.25 17.01
CA TRP A 144 8.75 -7.28 15.86
C TRP A 144 7.66 -6.19 15.91
N GLU A 145 7.38 -5.59 17.07
CA GLU A 145 6.50 -4.40 17.18
C GLU A 145 7.23 -3.11 16.78
N SER A 146 8.50 -3.17 16.38
CA SER A 146 9.26 -2.00 15.93
C SER A 146 8.54 -1.28 14.79
N LEU A 147 8.54 0.05 14.87
CA LEU A 147 7.96 0.91 13.84
C LEU A 147 9.07 1.39 12.91
N VAL A 148 8.69 1.74 11.69
CA VAL A 148 9.59 2.49 10.79
C VAL A 148 9.00 3.89 10.62
N ARG A 149 9.69 4.90 11.14
CA ARG A 149 9.36 6.31 10.88
C ARG A 149 9.80 6.65 9.47
N LEU A 150 8.85 7.07 8.64
CA LEU A 150 9.09 7.53 7.28
C LEU A 150 8.76 9.01 7.19
N GLU A 151 9.71 9.79 6.70
CA GLU A 151 9.54 11.22 6.40
C GLU A 151 9.56 11.39 4.88
N SER A 152 8.55 12.08 4.36
CA SER A 152 8.38 12.30 2.93
C SER A 152 7.71 13.64 2.67
N ARG A 153 7.49 13.97 1.39
CA ARG A 153 6.72 15.16 0.99
C ARG A 153 5.24 15.06 1.38
N ALA A 154 4.74 13.84 1.56
CA ALA A 154 3.39 13.60 2.06
C ALA A 154 3.25 13.89 3.57
N GLY A 155 4.37 14.04 4.29
CA GLY A 155 4.43 14.20 5.74
C GLY A 155 5.25 13.10 6.40
N THR A 156 5.07 12.99 7.72
CA THR A 156 5.74 12.00 8.57
C THR A 156 4.75 10.96 9.06
N GLY A 157 5.10 9.68 8.98
CA GLY A 157 4.28 8.58 9.49
C GLY A 157 5.12 7.51 10.19
N ASP A 158 4.56 6.92 11.24
CA ASP A 158 5.13 5.76 11.93
C ASP A 158 4.44 4.49 11.43
N LEU A 159 5.18 3.65 10.69
CA LEU A 159 4.65 2.48 10.01
C LEU A 159 4.63 1.27 10.96
N ALA A 160 3.44 0.85 11.37
CA ALA A 160 3.22 -0.31 12.22
C ALA A 160 3.14 -1.61 11.40
N ILE A 161 4.28 -2.04 10.85
CA ILE A 161 4.37 -3.16 9.91
C ILE A 161 3.81 -4.47 10.48
N PHE A 162 4.04 -4.76 11.76
CA PHE A 162 3.44 -5.93 12.42
C PHE A 162 1.91 -5.90 12.41
N GLN A 163 1.31 -4.74 12.61
CA GLN A 163 -0.15 -4.58 12.53
C GLN A 163 -0.66 -4.75 11.09
N TRP A 164 0.14 -4.39 10.08
CA TRP A 164 -0.21 -4.65 8.68
C TRP A 164 -0.27 -6.14 8.38
N TRP A 165 0.67 -6.92 8.93
CA TRP A 165 0.65 -8.38 8.83
C TRP A 165 -0.58 -9.00 9.48
N LEU A 166 -0.89 -8.62 10.72
CA LEU A 166 -2.07 -9.16 11.43
C LEU A 166 -3.36 -8.87 10.67
N LYS A 167 -3.50 -7.65 10.13
CA LYS A 167 -4.65 -7.27 9.30
C LYS A 167 -4.69 -8.08 8.00
N ALA A 168 -3.58 -8.14 7.26
CA ALA A 168 -3.48 -8.90 6.01
C ALA A 168 -3.73 -10.41 6.20
N LEU A 169 -3.50 -10.95 7.39
CA LEU A 169 -3.77 -12.33 7.74
C LEU A 169 -5.17 -12.58 8.33
N SER A 170 -5.97 -11.55 8.58
CA SER A 170 -7.35 -11.71 9.05
C SER A 170 -8.26 -12.25 7.95
N ASP A 171 -9.37 -12.89 8.34
CA ASP A 171 -10.35 -13.42 7.40
C ASP A 171 -10.98 -12.38 6.47
N GLU A 172 -11.00 -11.12 6.91
CA GLU A 172 -11.50 -9.98 6.12
C GLU A 172 -10.56 -9.63 4.95
N GLU A 173 -9.25 -9.83 5.09
CA GLU A 173 -8.26 -9.30 4.16
C GLU A 173 -7.39 -10.35 3.46
N ILE A 174 -7.29 -11.55 4.03
CA ILE A 174 -6.42 -12.61 3.51
C ILE A 174 -6.71 -12.90 2.04
N GLY A 175 -5.65 -13.02 1.22
CA GLY A 175 -5.75 -13.24 -0.22
C GLY A 175 -6.15 -12.01 -1.05
N ARG A 176 -6.38 -10.84 -0.43
CA ARG A 176 -6.72 -9.60 -1.15
C ARG A 176 -5.53 -8.67 -1.43
N GLY A 177 -4.29 -9.12 -1.19
CA GLY A 177 -3.09 -8.31 -1.44
C GLY A 177 -2.88 -7.12 -0.50
N ARG A 178 -3.62 -7.04 0.63
CA ARG A 178 -3.64 -5.84 1.50
C ARG A 178 -2.30 -5.47 2.15
N LEU A 179 -1.36 -6.41 2.29
CA LEU A 179 -0.01 -6.08 2.74
C LEU A 179 0.71 -5.21 1.70
N ALA A 180 0.63 -5.61 0.43
CA ALA A 180 1.23 -4.89 -0.69
C ALA A 180 0.53 -3.54 -0.91
N ASP A 181 -0.81 -3.49 -0.81
CA ASP A 181 -1.57 -2.24 -0.89
C ASP A 181 -1.08 -1.22 0.15
N ARG A 182 -0.93 -1.64 1.42
CA ARG A 182 -0.44 -0.75 2.48
C ARG A 182 0.98 -0.28 2.23
N TYR A 183 1.85 -1.18 1.78
CA TYR A 183 3.21 -0.82 1.42
C TYR A 183 3.23 0.23 0.31
N ARG A 184 2.45 0.03 -0.75
CA ARG A 184 2.31 1.00 -1.84
C ARG A 184 1.78 2.35 -1.33
N THR A 185 0.69 2.35 -0.58
CA THR A 185 0.02 3.58 -0.10
C THR A 185 0.85 4.37 0.91
N HIS A 186 1.56 3.69 1.81
CA HIS A 186 2.26 4.34 2.91
C HIS A 186 3.77 4.48 2.70
N VAL A 187 4.34 3.80 1.70
CA VAL A 187 5.77 3.83 1.40
C VAL A 187 6.00 4.35 -0.01
N GLU A 188 5.68 3.57 -1.04
CA GLU A 188 6.04 3.89 -2.43
C GLU A 188 5.43 5.21 -2.91
N VAL A 189 4.14 5.42 -2.66
CA VAL A 189 3.44 6.64 -3.09
C VAL A 189 4.02 7.89 -2.41
N PRO A 190 4.17 7.94 -1.06
CA PRO A 190 4.77 9.08 -0.40
C PRO A 190 6.22 9.38 -0.80
N THR A 191 7.02 8.35 -1.13
CA THR A 191 8.45 8.49 -1.44
C THR A 191 8.75 8.62 -2.93
N PHE A 192 7.74 8.45 -3.80
CA PHE A 192 7.89 8.58 -5.24
C PHE A 192 8.46 9.95 -5.63
N ASP A 193 9.58 9.95 -6.35
CA ASP A 193 10.23 11.19 -6.81
C ASP A 193 9.54 11.73 -8.08
N ALA A 194 8.38 12.36 -7.85
CA ALA A 194 7.54 12.90 -8.91
C ALA A 194 8.21 14.02 -9.72
N GLU A 195 9.26 14.66 -9.20
CA GLU A 195 9.97 15.73 -9.90
C GLU A 195 10.90 15.23 -11.00
N ARG A 196 11.32 13.96 -10.90
CA ARG A 196 12.10 13.27 -11.95
C ARG A 196 11.26 12.87 -13.16
N LEU A 197 9.93 12.94 -13.06
CA LEU A 197 9.08 12.67 -14.21
C LEU A 197 9.37 13.67 -15.34
N PRO A 198 9.44 13.21 -16.60
CA PRO A 198 9.63 14.09 -17.74
C PRO A 198 8.52 15.14 -17.83
N VAL A 199 8.89 16.37 -18.19
CA VAL A 199 7.92 17.43 -18.48
C VAL A 199 7.30 17.16 -19.84
N ILE A 200 5.97 17.06 -19.88
CA ILE A 200 5.18 16.90 -21.11
C ILE A 200 5.03 18.26 -21.80
N ALA A 201 4.63 19.29 -21.05
CA ALA A 201 4.40 20.64 -21.54
C ALA A 201 4.57 21.68 -20.41
N ALA A 202 4.49 22.97 -20.74
CA ALA A 202 4.46 24.03 -19.74
C ALA A 202 3.25 23.87 -18.80
N GLY A 203 3.48 23.92 -17.49
CA GLY A 203 2.43 23.65 -16.48
C GLY A 203 1.25 24.63 -16.45
N ASP A 204 1.41 25.83 -17.01
CA ASP A 204 0.35 26.84 -17.14
C ASP A 204 -0.45 26.73 -18.45
N ARG A 205 -0.09 25.78 -19.34
CA ARG A 205 -0.81 25.54 -20.58
C ARG A 205 -2.24 25.10 -20.28
N ARG A 206 -3.21 25.83 -20.83
CA ARG A 206 -4.63 25.51 -20.70
C ARG A 206 -5.05 24.54 -21.79
N ILE A 207 -5.65 23.42 -21.39
CA ILE A 207 -6.28 22.44 -22.28
C ILE A 207 -7.80 22.63 -22.16
N PRO A 208 -8.51 22.95 -23.27
CA PRO A 208 -9.95 23.19 -23.20
C PRO A 208 -10.73 21.94 -22.76
N ARG A 209 -11.90 22.15 -22.14
CA ARG A 209 -12.86 21.09 -21.82
C ARG A 209 -13.35 20.41 -23.11
N LEU A 210 -13.44 19.08 -23.10
CA LEU A 210 -14.03 18.29 -24.18
C LEU A 210 -15.48 17.95 -23.84
N ALA A 211 -16.44 18.57 -24.55
CA ALA A 211 -17.88 18.42 -24.27
C ALA A 211 -18.53 17.21 -24.96
N ARG A 212 -18.05 16.80 -26.14
CA ARG A 212 -18.57 15.62 -26.86
C ARG A 212 -17.51 14.53 -26.76
N VAL A 213 -17.66 13.65 -25.77
CA VAL A 213 -16.63 12.67 -25.43
C VAL A 213 -16.86 11.37 -26.19
N ARG A 214 -15.91 11.05 -27.06
CA ARG A 214 -15.69 9.75 -27.70
C ARG A 214 -14.19 9.49 -27.76
N TYR A 215 -13.77 8.24 -27.92
CA TYR A 215 -12.35 7.91 -27.99
C TYR A 215 -11.64 8.66 -29.12
N ASP A 216 -12.24 8.72 -30.32
CA ASP A 216 -11.68 9.41 -31.48
C ASP A 216 -11.53 10.93 -31.25
N THR A 217 -12.52 11.54 -30.61
CA THR A 217 -12.50 12.97 -30.28
C THR A 217 -11.49 13.29 -29.19
N LEU A 218 -11.33 12.43 -28.17
CA LEU A 218 -10.30 12.57 -27.15
C LEU A 218 -8.91 12.55 -27.81
N TYR A 219 -8.66 11.58 -28.68
CA TYR A 219 -7.37 11.46 -29.35
C TYR A 219 -7.03 12.70 -30.18
N LYS A 220 -7.99 13.19 -30.99
CA LYS A 220 -7.85 14.42 -31.76
C LYS A 220 -7.64 15.65 -30.86
N HIS A 221 -8.34 15.71 -29.73
CA HIS A 221 -8.25 16.80 -28.76
C HIS A 221 -6.86 16.88 -28.13
N LEU A 222 -6.33 15.74 -27.65
CA LEU A 222 -4.98 15.66 -27.09
C LEU A 222 -3.92 16.00 -28.15
N ARG A 223 -4.05 15.47 -29.38
CA ARG A 223 -3.15 15.82 -30.49
C ARG A 223 -3.12 17.33 -30.80
N ALA A 224 -4.24 18.03 -30.65
CA ALA A 224 -4.34 19.45 -30.95
C ALA A 224 -3.81 20.35 -29.81
N HIS A 225 -4.01 19.95 -28.55
CA HIS A 225 -3.72 20.80 -27.39
C HIS A 225 -2.52 20.36 -26.55
N LEU A 226 -2.07 19.12 -26.71
CA LEU A 226 -0.92 18.51 -26.04
C LEU A 226 -0.18 17.54 -26.98
N PRO A 227 0.34 18.02 -28.13
CA PRO A 227 0.98 17.16 -29.14
C PRO A 227 2.22 16.41 -28.63
N GLU A 228 2.83 16.88 -27.54
CA GLU A 228 3.96 16.22 -26.88
C GLU A 228 3.58 14.86 -26.28
N LEU A 229 2.32 14.69 -25.88
CA LEU A 229 1.77 13.41 -25.43
C LEU A 229 1.35 12.57 -26.66
N ARG A 230 2.29 11.75 -27.16
CA ARG A 230 2.13 11.02 -28.43
C ARG A 230 1.13 9.87 -28.37
N SER A 231 0.96 9.28 -27.19
CA SER A 231 0.10 8.12 -26.94
C SER A 231 -0.60 8.27 -25.59
N VAL A 232 -1.79 7.68 -25.48
CA VAL A 232 -2.48 7.52 -24.19
C VAL A 232 -1.99 6.29 -23.42
N GLY A 233 -1.14 5.45 -24.02
CA GLY A 233 -0.62 4.22 -23.40
C GLY A 233 -1.46 2.98 -23.73
N GLU A 234 -0.86 1.79 -23.58
CA GLU A 234 -1.50 0.50 -23.88
C GLU A 234 -2.56 0.11 -22.83
N ASP A 235 -2.33 0.48 -21.58
CA ASP A 235 -3.21 0.18 -20.45
C ASP A 235 -4.35 1.19 -20.28
N PHE A 236 -4.45 2.19 -21.16
CA PHE A 236 -5.59 3.09 -21.19
C PHE A 236 -6.86 2.34 -21.61
N PRO A 237 -8.07 2.68 -21.10
CA PRO A 237 -9.30 2.01 -21.51
C PRO A 237 -9.43 1.90 -23.03
N SER A 238 -9.79 0.71 -23.51
CA SER A 238 -10.04 0.47 -24.93
C SER A 238 -11.14 1.41 -25.45
N PRO A 239 -11.22 1.66 -26.77
CA PRO A 239 -12.28 2.49 -27.33
C PRO A 239 -13.68 2.07 -26.88
N GLU A 240 -13.97 0.76 -26.89
CA GLU A 240 -15.25 0.20 -26.48
C GLU A 240 -15.51 0.48 -24.99
N ARG A 241 -14.52 0.19 -24.14
CA ARG A 241 -14.65 0.40 -22.69
C ARG A 241 -14.79 1.87 -22.33
N PHE A 242 -14.12 2.76 -23.06
CA PHE A 242 -14.18 4.19 -22.88
C PHE A 242 -15.54 4.77 -23.31
N GLU A 243 -16.14 4.24 -24.37
CA GLU A 243 -17.49 4.59 -24.79
C GLU A 243 -18.56 4.11 -23.80
N GLU A 244 -18.40 2.90 -23.24
CA GLU A 244 -19.29 2.36 -22.19
C GLU A 244 -19.35 3.27 -20.95
N MET A 245 -18.27 3.97 -20.61
CA MET A 245 -18.25 4.89 -19.47
C MET A 245 -19.20 6.10 -19.66
N ALA A 246 -19.57 6.44 -20.91
CA ALA A 246 -20.57 7.47 -21.22
C ALA A 246 -20.31 8.84 -20.55
N PHE A 247 -19.08 9.35 -20.66
CA PHE A 247 -18.69 10.65 -20.11
C PHE A 247 -19.52 11.81 -20.68
N LYS A 248 -20.07 12.65 -19.79
CA LYS A 248 -20.76 13.89 -20.20
C LYS A 248 -19.78 14.94 -20.74
N SER A 249 -18.59 14.99 -20.17
CA SER A 249 -17.49 15.84 -20.59
C SER A 249 -16.20 15.42 -19.91
N LEU A 250 -15.05 15.82 -20.49
CA LEU A 250 -13.74 15.68 -19.85
C LEU A 250 -13.10 17.05 -19.64
N GLU A 251 -12.49 17.17 -18.48
CA GLU A 251 -11.65 18.30 -18.09
C GLU A 251 -10.21 17.82 -17.87
N PHE A 252 -9.28 18.76 -17.97
CA PHE A 252 -7.86 18.48 -18.10
C PHE A 252 -7.07 19.44 -17.22
N ALA A 253 -6.08 18.90 -16.50
CA ALA A 253 -5.15 19.69 -15.72
C ALA A 253 -3.73 19.14 -15.86
N LEU A 254 -2.77 20.05 -16.07
CA LEU A 254 -1.35 19.71 -16.03
C LEU A 254 -0.82 19.87 -14.61
N LEU A 255 -0.27 18.79 -14.06
CA LEU A 255 0.18 18.67 -12.68
C LEU A 255 1.70 18.64 -12.60
N GLY A 256 2.24 18.99 -11.43
CA GLY A 256 3.68 18.94 -11.19
C GLY A 256 4.51 19.81 -12.14
N GLY A 257 3.98 20.97 -12.55
CA GLY A 257 4.63 21.82 -13.56
C GLY A 257 4.58 21.24 -14.97
N GLY A 258 3.57 20.42 -15.28
CA GLY A 258 3.34 19.82 -16.60
C GLY A 258 4.00 18.46 -16.82
N ARG A 259 4.31 17.73 -15.75
CA ARG A 259 4.88 16.36 -15.78
C ARG A 259 3.84 15.26 -15.90
N MET A 260 2.59 15.59 -15.60
CA MET A 260 1.49 14.64 -15.57
C MET A 260 0.23 15.34 -16.02
N LEU A 261 -0.52 14.70 -16.90
CA LEU A 261 -1.86 15.11 -17.29
C LEU A 261 -2.86 14.37 -16.40
N LEU A 262 -3.68 15.13 -15.68
CA LEU A 262 -4.91 14.61 -15.10
C LEU A 262 -6.07 14.87 -16.05
N MET A 263 -6.77 13.81 -16.40
CA MET A 263 -8.05 13.86 -17.10
C MET A 263 -9.14 13.43 -16.13
N HIS A 264 -10.23 14.18 -16.02
CA HIS A 264 -11.36 13.77 -15.19
C HIS A 264 -12.71 14.06 -15.83
N GLY A 265 -13.68 13.19 -15.57
CA GLY A 265 -15.04 13.31 -16.09
C GLY A 265 -16.06 12.56 -15.25
N ALA A 266 -17.26 13.13 -15.19
CA ALA A 266 -18.42 12.48 -14.58
C ALA A 266 -19.16 11.59 -15.59
N THR A 267 -19.63 10.47 -15.08
CA THR A 267 -20.56 9.53 -15.73
C THR A 267 -21.92 9.64 -15.04
N ALA A 268 -22.83 8.71 -15.32
CA ALA A 268 -24.09 8.62 -14.59
C ALA A 268 -23.92 8.10 -13.15
N GLU A 269 -22.86 7.32 -12.91
CA GLU A 269 -22.67 6.54 -11.67
C GLU A 269 -21.53 7.08 -10.79
N GLY A 270 -20.69 7.97 -11.32
CA GLY A 270 -19.59 8.54 -10.56
C GLY A 270 -18.63 9.40 -11.36
N VAL A 271 -17.42 9.55 -10.83
CA VAL A 271 -16.35 10.37 -11.42
C VAL A 271 -15.13 9.49 -11.65
N HIS A 272 -14.59 9.54 -12.87
CA HIS A 272 -13.32 8.92 -13.20
C HIS A 272 -12.22 9.97 -13.29
N LEU A 273 -11.05 9.61 -12.80
CA LEU A 273 -9.81 10.35 -12.92
C LEU A 273 -8.77 9.44 -13.57
N PHE A 274 -8.03 9.96 -14.55
CA PHE A 274 -6.96 9.26 -15.26
C PHE A 274 -5.69 10.12 -15.20
N TRP A 275 -4.58 9.48 -14.85
CA TRP A 275 -3.25 10.10 -14.83
C TRP A 275 -2.43 9.57 -15.99
N LEU A 276 -1.91 10.49 -16.80
CA LEU A 276 -1.05 10.19 -17.93
C LEU A 276 0.28 10.93 -17.78
N ASP A 277 1.40 10.21 -17.80
CA ASP A 277 2.73 10.81 -17.89
C ASP A 277 3.16 10.93 -19.36
N ALA A 278 4.44 11.25 -19.61
CA ALA A 278 4.97 11.36 -20.97
C ALA A 278 4.91 10.04 -21.79
N GLY A 279 4.85 8.89 -21.12
CA GLY A 279 4.69 7.56 -21.72
C GLY A 279 3.24 7.15 -21.95
N GLY A 280 2.28 7.83 -21.33
CA GLY A 280 0.85 7.55 -21.44
C GLY A 280 0.24 7.22 -20.08
N PHE A 281 -0.76 6.33 -20.08
CA PHE A 281 -1.55 5.98 -18.90
C PHE A 281 -0.70 5.38 -17.79
N VAL A 282 -0.89 5.91 -16.57
CA VAL A 282 -0.21 5.45 -15.36
C VAL A 282 -1.20 4.79 -14.41
N LYS A 283 -2.36 5.43 -14.20
CA LYS A 283 -3.37 4.95 -13.24
C LYS A 283 -4.71 5.64 -13.44
N SER A 284 -5.75 5.05 -12.85
CA SER A 284 -7.06 5.65 -12.74
C SER A 284 -7.65 5.46 -11.35
N VAL A 285 -8.60 6.32 -11.01
CA VAL A 285 -9.44 6.20 -9.80
C VAL A 285 -10.88 6.45 -10.20
N TYR A 286 -11.78 5.71 -9.56
CA TYR A 286 -13.21 5.88 -9.69
C TYR A 286 -13.83 6.17 -8.32
N TYR A 287 -14.62 7.23 -8.24
CA TYR A 287 -15.44 7.56 -7.08
C TYR A 287 -16.91 7.42 -7.46
N PRO A 288 -17.65 6.46 -6.87
CA PRO A 288 -19.10 6.42 -6.98
C PRO A 288 -19.68 7.76 -6.50
N ALA A 289 -20.56 8.37 -7.28
CA ALA A 289 -21.12 9.67 -6.96
C ALA A 289 -22.47 9.89 -7.63
N ASP A 290 -23.33 10.66 -6.97
CA ASP A 290 -24.57 11.15 -7.56
C ASP A 290 -24.24 12.10 -8.72
N SER A 291 -25.11 12.10 -9.73
CA SER A 291 -24.91 12.95 -10.91
C SER A 291 -25.10 14.46 -10.66
N PHE A 292 -25.62 14.82 -9.48
CA PHE A 292 -25.86 16.19 -9.04
C PHE A 292 -25.75 16.29 -7.50
N PRO A 293 -25.14 17.37 -6.95
CA PRO A 293 -24.40 18.46 -7.62
C PRO A 293 -23.21 17.99 -8.48
N ALA A 294 -22.69 18.86 -9.35
CA ALA A 294 -21.50 18.51 -10.15
C ALA A 294 -20.28 18.31 -9.23
N HIS A 295 -19.42 17.36 -9.59
CA HIS A 295 -18.17 17.12 -8.86
C HIS A 295 -17.20 18.29 -9.05
N VAL A 296 -16.30 18.46 -8.09
CA VAL A 296 -15.27 19.49 -8.13
C VAL A 296 -13.91 18.82 -7.93
N VAL A 297 -12.97 19.14 -8.82
CA VAL A 297 -11.56 18.76 -8.67
C VAL A 297 -10.76 20.03 -8.39
N GLN A 298 -10.17 20.11 -7.21
CA GLN A 298 -9.31 21.22 -6.80
C GLN A 298 -7.86 20.74 -6.77
N ILE A 299 -6.95 21.59 -7.25
CA ILE A 299 -5.51 21.30 -7.29
C ILE A 299 -4.81 22.38 -6.48
N GLU A 300 -4.17 21.98 -5.38
CA GLU A 300 -3.48 22.87 -4.45
C GLU A 300 -2.05 22.37 -4.23
N GLY A 301 -1.09 22.99 -4.94
CA GLY A 301 0.31 22.61 -4.87
C GLY A 301 0.52 21.14 -5.29
N GLN A 302 0.79 20.28 -4.31
CA GLN A 302 1.02 18.85 -4.53
C GLN A 302 -0.24 17.99 -4.40
N LYS A 303 -1.34 18.56 -3.92
CA LYS A 303 -2.56 17.82 -3.57
C LYS A 303 -3.64 18.00 -4.63
N ILE A 304 -4.37 16.92 -4.88
CA ILE A 304 -5.64 16.92 -5.59
C ILE A 304 -6.73 16.64 -4.55
N ARG A 305 -7.75 17.49 -4.52
CA ARG A 305 -8.96 17.28 -3.72
C ARG A 305 -10.15 17.07 -4.64
N VAL A 306 -10.74 15.90 -4.56
CA VAL A 306 -11.92 15.49 -5.33
C VAL A 306 -13.13 15.56 -4.41
N ILE A 307 -14.11 16.39 -4.75
CA ILE A 307 -15.33 16.60 -3.99
C ILE A 307 -16.49 16.04 -4.80
N VAL A 308 -17.18 15.04 -4.25
CA VAL A 308 -18.28 14.32 -4.91
C VAL A 308 -19.50 14.21 -3.99
N PRO A 309 -20.73 14.29 -4.54
CA PRO A 309 -21.93 13.96 -3.78
C PRO A 309 -22.15 12.44 -3.74
N VAL A 310 -22.50 11.90 -2.58
CA VAL A 310 -22.82 10.48 -2.39
C VAL A 310 -24.01 10.38 -1.45
N GLY A 311 -25.15 9.90 -1.95
CA GLY A 311 -26.38 9.80 -1.14
C GLY A 311 -26.89 11.15 -0.65
N GLY A 312 -26.65 12.23 -1.41
CA GLY A 312 -26.99 13.59 -1.02
C GLY A 312 -26.02 14.26 -0.04
N GLU A 313 -25.00 13.56 0.45
CA GLU A 313 -23.93 14.13 1.28
C GLU A 313 -22.68 14.44 0.45
N THR A 314 -21.90 15.44 0.85
CA THR A 314 -20.65 15.76 0.17
C THR A 314 -19.48 15.02 0.79
N GLN A 315 -18.77 14.22 -0.01
CA GLN A 315 -17.52 13.57 0.38
C GLN A 315 -16.34 14.24 -0.29
N ALA A 316 -15.20 14.31 0.42
CA ALA A 316 -13.96 14.87 -0.09
C ALA A 316 -12.83 13.83 0.03
N HIS A 317 -12.16 13.58 -1.08
CA HIS A 317 -11.00 12.69 -1.17
C HIS A 317 -9.77 13.52 -1.50
N GLU A 318 -8.72 13.39 -0.69
CA GLU A 318 -7.46 14.09 -0.88
C GLU A 318 -6.36 13.09 -1.23
N MET A 319 -5.53 13.42 -2.22
CA MET A 319 -4.43 12.58 -2.68
C MET A 319 -3.29 13.43 -3.25
N LEU A 320 -2.11 12.84 -3.43
CA LEU A 320 -0.99 13.50 -4.10
C LEU A 320 -1.18 13.41 -5.60
N TRP A 321 -0.71 14.39 -6.37
CA TRP A 321 -0.92 14.33 -7.81
C TRP A 321 -0.24 13.15 -8.52
N TRP A 322 0.79 12.56 -7.91
CA TRP A 322 1.45 11.36 -8.41
C TRP A 322 0.94 10.08 -7.74
N GLY A 323 0.14 10.17 -6.68
CA GLY A 323 -0.21 9.05 -5.81
C GLY A 323 -1.64 9.09 -5.30
N ALA A 324 -2.42 8.04 -5.57
CA ALA A 324 -3.79 7.85 -5.10
C ALA A 324 -3.87 6.45 -4.48
#